data_AF-A0A6B2TBQ1-F1
#
_entry.id   AF-A0A6B2TBQ1-F1
#
_cell.length_a   1.000
_cell.length_b   1.000
_cell.length_c   1.000
_cell.angle_alpha   90.00
_cell.angle_beta   90.00
_cell.angle_gamma   90.00
#
_symmetry.space_group_name_H-M   'P 1'
#
loop_
_entity.id
_entity.type
_entity.pdbx_description
1 polymer ?
#
loop_
_entity_poly.entity_id
_entity_poly.type
_entity_poly.pdbx_seq_one_letter_code
_entity_poly.pdbx_strand_id
1 'polypeptide(L)'
;MGCMPASSSPASGPFTALDFQLVLLRRMADHNADLVERARHTLGVSVAEMREANRRWQAMTRSSRSRGAASRYRSVLGPPEATVRRRIGDLECEALLWPVPLWPELRFEVLRAPNGAVWNMGAPPML
;
A
#
# COMPACT_ATOMS: atom_id res chain seq x y z
N MET A 1 20.16 33.16 -12.93
CA MET A 1 19.83 31.73 -13.10
C MET A 1 20.13 30.99 -11.80
N GLY A 2 19.11 30.68 -11.00
CA GLY A 2 19.28 29.82 -9.82
C GLY A 2 19.03 28.37 -10.22
N CYS A 3 19.99 27.48 -9.98
CA CYS A 3 19.81 26.03 -10.14
C CYS A 3 18.70 25.57 -9.18
N MET A 4 17.59 25.08 -9.75
CA MET A 4 16.60 24.29 -9.03
C MET A 4 17.28 22.99 -8.55
N PRO A 5 17.10 22.55 -7.29
CA PRO A 5 17.61 21.25 -6.88
C PRO A 5 16.85 20.18 -7.66
N ALA A 6 17.59 19.32 -8.38
CA ALA A 6 17.03 18.17 -9.04
C ALA A 6 16.35 17.28 -7.99
N SER A 7 15.03 17.14 -8.10
CA SER A 7 14.26 16.18 -7.33
C SER A 7 14.95 14.83 -7.41
N SER A 8 15.45 14.35 -6.27
CA SER A 8 16.21 13.11 -6.20
C SER A 8 15.33 11.97 -6.70
N SER A 9 15.68 11.39 -7.84
CA SER A 9 14.95 10.27 -8.44
C SER A 9 14.72 9.18 -7.37
N PRO A 10 13.48 8.85 -6.99
CA PRO A 10 13.20 7.80 -5.98
C PRO A 10 13.55 6.39 -6.47
N ALA A 11 14.09 6.25 -7.68
CA ALA A 11 14.27 4.98 -8.38
C ALA A 11 15.27 4.00 -7.73
N SER A 12 16.21 4.45 -6.89
CA SER A 12 17.27 3.58 -6.34
C SER A 12 17.23 3.37 -4.82
N GLY A 13 16.33 4.03 -4.09
CA GLY A 13 16.21 3.89 -2.64
C GLY A 13 15.49 2.61 -2.18
N PRO A 14 15.55 2.27 -0.88
CA PRO A 14 14.73 1.19 -0.31
C PRO A 14 13.24 1.48 -0.56
N PHE A 15 12.42 0.43 -0.70
CA PHE A 15 10.98 0.62 -0.86
C PHE A 15 10.35 0.99 0.50
N THR A 16 9.71 2.16 0.55
CA THR A 16 9.21 2.77 1.79
C THR A 16 7.68 2.70 1.92
N ALA A 17 7.16 3.11 3.06
CA ALA A 17 5.72 3.29 3.27
C ALA A 17 5.11 4.33 2.31
N LEU A 18 5.87 5.36 1.91
CA LEU A 18 5.41 6.34 0.92
C LEU A 18 5.26 5.69 -0.46
N ASP A 19 6.22 4.87 -0.87
CA ASP A 19 6.11 4.11 -2.13
C ASP A 19 4.88 3.19 -2.13
N PHE A 20 4.58 2.58 -0.98
CA PHE A 20 3.36 1.79 -0.83
C PHE A 20 2.08 2.62 -0.95
N GLN A 21 2.06 3.84 -0.42
CA GLN A 21 0.92 4.74 -0.59
C GLN A 21 0.69 5.11 -2.07
N LEU A 22 1.76 5.26 -2.86
CA LEU A 22 1.65 5.45 -4.31
C LEU A 22 1.07 4.21 -5.03
N VAL A 23 1.29 3.02 -4.51
CA VAL A 23 0.62 1.78 -4.99
C VAL A 23 -0.89 1.86 -4.72
N LEU A 24 -1.28 2.28 -3.52
CA LEU A 24 -2.70 2.44 -3.17
C LEU A 24 -3.37 3.51 -4.04
N LEU A 25 -2.75 4.67 -4.20
CA LEU A 25 -3.23 5.74 -5.09
C LEU A 25 -3.47 5.23 -6.51
N ARG A 26 -2.54 4.47 -7.07
CA ARG A 26 -2.70 3.92 -8.43
C ARG A 26 -3.88 2.96 -8.56
N ARG A 27 -4.13 2.12 -7.54
CA ARG A 27 -5.30 1.22 -7.51
C ARG A 27 -6.60 2.00 -7.37
N MET A 28 -6.61 3.05 -6.55
CA MET A 28 -7.77 3.94 -6.43
C MET A 28 -8.06 4.69 -7.73
N ALA A 29 -7.03 4.96 -8.54
CA ALA A 29 -7.18 5.63 -9.84
C ALA A 29 -7.99 4.81 -10.85
N ASP A 30 -8.06 3.48 -10.67
CA ASP A 30 -8.92 2.62 -11.50
C ASP A 30 -10.41 2.87 -11.24
N HIS A 31 -10.75 3.52 -10.12
CA HIS A 31 -12.13 3.85 -9.73
C HIS A 31 -12.42 5.37 -9.74
N ASN A 32 -11.47 6.20 -9.29
CA ASN A 32 -11.64 7.65 -9.15
C ASN A 32 -10.37 8.41 -9.56
N ALA A 33 -10.10 8.48 -10.87
CA ALA A 33 -8.87 9.08 -11.42
C ALA A 33 -8.68 10.56 -11.01
N ASP A 34 -9.73 11.38 -11.06
CA ASP A 34 -9.64 12.83 -10.78
C ASP A 34 -9.25 13.14 -9.33
N LEU A 35 -9.72 12.33 -8.39
CA LEU A 35 -9.37 12.47 -6.97
C LEU A 35 -7.90 12.13 -6.75
N VAL A 36 -7.42 11.06 -7.38
CA VAL A 36 -6.02 10.64 -7.30
C VAL A 36 -5.10 11.67 -7.91
N GLU A 37 -5.47 12.27 -9.05
CA GLU A 37 -4.66 13.30 -9.68
C GLU A 37 -4.48 14.52 -8.76
N ARG A 38 -5.55 14.98 -8.10
CA ARG A 38 -5.46 16.04 -7.09
C ARG A 38 -4.56 15.66 -5.92
N ALA A 39 -4.74 14.47 -5.36
CA ALA A 39 -3.92 13.99 -4.25
C ALA A 39 -2.43 13.92 -4.63
N ARG A 40 -2.14 13.41 -5.83
CA ARG A 40 -0.79 13.31 -6.38
C ARG A 40 -0.15 14.70 -6.54
N HIS A 41 -0.90 15.69 -7.03
CA HIS A 41 -0.46 17.08 -7.12
C HIS A 41 -0.15 17.69 -5.74
N THR A 42 -1.02 17.49 -4.76
CA THR A 42 -0.79 17.95 -3.37
C THR A 42 0.48 17.36 -2.78
N LEU A 43 0.81 16.11 -3.14
CA LEU A 43 2.02 15.43 -2.68
C LEU A 43 3.29 15.79 -3.45
N GLY A 44 3.17 16.56 -4.56
CA GLY A 44 4.30 16.89 -5.41
C GLY A 44 4.92 15.70 -6.14
N VAL A 45 4.21 14.57 -6.22
CA VAL A 45 4.68 13.33 -6.84
C VAL A 45 4.29 13.31 -8.31
N SER A 46 5.13 12.82 -9.21
CA SER A 46 4.84 12.65 -10.64
C SER A 46 4.06 11.36 -10.94
N VAL A 47 3.36 11.30 -12.09
CA VAL A 47 2.72 10.05 -12.57
C VAL A 47 3.77 8.96 -12.75
N ALA A 48 4.99 9.34 -13.18
CA ALA A 48 6.09 8.42 -13.40
C ALA A 48 6.56 7.77 -12.09
N GLU A 49 6.73 8.54 -11.02
CA GLU A 49 7.09 8.02 -9.70
C GLU A 49 6.01 7.09 -9.15
N MET A 50 4.73 7.44 -9.32
CA MET A 50 3.63 6.56 -8.94
C MET A 50 3.66 5.24 -9.73
N ARG A 51 3.86 5.29 -11.05
CA ARG A 51 3.97 4.08 -11.89
C ARG A 51 5.19 3.22 -11.51
N GLU A 52 6.30 3.85 -11.19
CA GLU A 52 7.54 3.18 -10.79
C GLU A 52 7.38 2.44 -9.45
N ALA A 53 6.79 3.09 -8.44
CA ALA A 53 6.45 2.45 -7.19
C ALA A 53 5.56 1.21 -7.41
N ASN A 54 4.56 1.32 -8.30
CA ASN A 54 3.71 0.20 -8.68
C ASN A 54 4.47 -0.93 -9.36
N ARG A 55 5.36 -0.62 -10.29
CA ARG A 55 6.21 -1.62 -10.96
C ARG A 55 7.08 -2.38 -9.96
N ARG A 56 7.73 -1.67 -9.05
CA ARG A 56 8.56 -2.26 -7.98
C ARG A 56 7.73 -3.13 -7.04
N TRP A 57 6.53 -2.67 -6.66
CA TRP A 57 5.61 -3.47 -5.86
C TRP A 57 5.16 -4.75 -6.57
N GLN A 58 4.79 -4.66 -7.84
CA GLN A 58 4.40 -5.82 -8.65
C GLN A 58 5.55 -6.84 -8.81
N ALA A 59 6.79 -6.36 -8.95
CA ALA A 59 7.96 -7.22 -8.97
C ALA A 59 8.14 -7.96 -7.64
N MET A 60 7.99 -7.26 -6.51
CA MET A 60 7.98 -7.91 -5.20
C MET A 60 6.82 -8.90 -5.08
N THR A 61 5.59 -8.58 -5.51
CA THR A 61 4.40 -9.49 -5.35
C THR A 61 4.58 -10.80 -6.06
N ARG A 62 5.15 -10.77 -7.26
CA ARG A 62 5.38 -11.99 -8.05
C ARG A 62 6.41 -12.93 -7.43
N SER A 63 7.34 -12.44 -6.62
CA SER A 63 8.40 -13.26 -6.02
C SER A 63 8.04 -13.89 -4.66
N SER A 64 7.04 -13.39 -3.92
CA SER A 64 6.64 -14.00 -2.64
C SER A 64 5.43 -14.92 -2.80
N ARG A 65 5.62 -16.24 -2.62
CA ARG A 65 4.51 -17.17 -2.38
C ARG A 65 3.84 -16.88 -1.03
N SER A 66 2.56 -17.22 -0.88
CA SER A 66 1.61 -16.73 0.14
C SER A 66 2.16 -16.51 1.57
N ARG A 67 2.98 -17.44 2.10
CA ARG A 67 3.61 -17.32 3.44
C ARG A 67 4.48 -16.06 3.63
N GLY A 68 5.03 -15.51 2.55
CA GLY A 68 5.85 -14.29 2.57
C GLY A 68 5.06 -12.98 2.42
N ALA A 69 3.76 -13.03 2.11
CA ALA A 69 2.99 -11.83 1.80
C ALA A 69 2.79 -10.93 3.04
N ALA A 70 2.37 -11.51 4.18
CA ALA A 70 2.21 -10.76 5.43
C ALA A 70 3.55 -10.21 5.97
N SER A 71 4.63 -10.98 5.84
CA SER A 71 5.97 -10.55 6.24
C SER A 71 6.40 -9.29 5.48
N ARG A 72 6.12 -9.24 4.17
CA ARG A 72 6.48 -8.09 3.35
C ARG A 72 5.76 -6.81 3.75
N TYR A 73 4.45 -6.87 4.02
CA TYR A 73 3.73 -5.67 4.48
C TYR A 73 4.34 -5.16 5.79
N ARG A 74 4.74 -6.06 6.71
CA ARG A 74 5.45 -5.67 7.93
C ARG A 74 6.83 -5.06 7.66
N SER A 75 7.57 -5.56 6.67
CA SER A 75 8.87 -5.00 6.30
C SER A 75 8.77 -3.58 5.72
N VAL A 76 7.69 -3.27 5.00
CA VAL A 76 7.51 -1.97 4.33
C VAL A 76 6.79 -0.96 5.23
N LEU A 77 5.76 -1.39 5.94
CA LEU A 77 4.87 -0.53 6.75
C LEU A 77 5.18 -0.57 8.25
N GLY A 78 6.10 -1.43 8.69
CA GLY A 78 6.35 -1.67 10.11
C GLY A 78 5.27 -2.55 10.75
N PRO A 79 5.20 -2.60 12.10
CA PRO A 79 4.15 -3.35 12.79
C PRO A 79 2.76 -2.78 12.48
N PRO A 80 1.72 -3.63 12.40
CA PRO A 80 0.35 -3.14 12.26
C PRO A 80 -0.07 -2.37 13.51
N GLU A 81 -0.91 -1.35 13.31
CA GLU A 81 -1.55 -0.59 14.40
C GLU A 81 -2.51 -1.47 15.19
N ALA A 82 -3.24 -2.34 14.50
CA ALA A 82 -4.16 -3.29 15.13
C ALA A 82 -4.12 -4.66 14.44
N THR A 83 -4.36 -5.70 15.23
CA THR A 83 -4.60 -7.07 14.73
C THR A 83 -5.94 -7.53 15.27
N VAL A 84 -6.90 -7.78 14.38
CA VAL A 84 -8.28 -8.14 14.73
C VAL A 84 -8.59 -9.53 14.22
N ARG A 85 -9.18 -10.38 15.05
CA ARG A 85 -9.69 -11.69 14.59
C ARG A 85 -11.01 -11.47 13.87
N ARG A 86 -11.14 -11.99 12.65
CA ARG A 86 -12.35 -11.95 11.83
C ARG A 86 -12.75 -13.34 11.39
N ARG A 87 -14.02 -13.66 11.51
CA ARG A 87 -14.60 -14.88 10.94
C ARG A 87 -15.17 -14.56 9.56
N ILE A 88 -14.64 -15.23 8.54
CA ILE A 88 -15.14 -15.11 7.16
C ILE A 88 -15.65 -16.49 6.76
N GLY A 89 -16.97 -16.65 6.75
CA GLY A 89 -17.60 -17.96 6.62
C GLY A 89 -17.26 -18.87 7.82
N ASP A 90 -16.64 -20.01 7.53
CA ASP A 90 -16.14 -20.98 8.51
C ASP A 90 -14.67 -20.75 8.91
N LEU A 91 -13.96 -19.83 8.25
CA LEU A 91 -12.55 -19.56 8.49
C LEU A 91 -12.34 -18.44 9.52
N GLU A 92 -11.47 -18.68 10.50
CA GLU A 92 -10.94 -17.64 11.38
C GLU A 92 -9.69 -16.99 10.77
N CYS A 93 -9.79 -15.74 10.36
CA CYS A 93 -8.71 -14.97 9.77
C CYS A 93 -8.21 -13.90 10.76
N GLU A 94 -6.94 -13.50 10.62
CA GLU A 94 -6.44 -12.28 11.27
C GLU A 94 -6.38 -11.13 10.28
N ALA A 95 -7.09 -10.05 10.58
CA ALA A 95 -6.98 -8.76 9.91
C ALA A 95 -5.84 -7.95 10.54
N LEU A 96 -4.79 -7.70 9.77
CA LEU A 96 -3.71 -6.78 10.13
C LEU A 96 -4.03 -5.40 9.54
N LEU A 97 -4.06 -4.37 10.40
CA LEU A 97 -4.46 -3.02 10.02
C LEU A 97 -3.27 -2.07 10.15
N TRP A 98 -2.99 -1.31 9.09
CA TRP A 98 -2.02 -0.22 9.09
C TRP A 98 -2.67 1.12 8.80
N PRO A 99 -2.20 2.22 9.41
CA PRO A 99 -2.60 3.55 9.01
C PRO A 99 -2.16 3.83 7.57
N VAL A 100 -2.96 4.62 6.86
CA VAL A 100 -2.56 5.17 5.56
C VAL A 100 -2.34 6.67 5.75
N PRO A 101 -1.10 7.16 5.93
CA PRO A 101 -0.84 8.56 6.27
C PRO A 101 -1.52 9.62 5.39
N LEU A 102 -1.74 9.33 4.11
CA LEU A 102 -2.47 10.22 3.20
C LEU A 102 -3.97 10.34 3.49
N TRP A 103 -4.53 9.33 4.14
CA TRP A 103 -5.93 9.26 4.54
C TRP A 103 -5.98 8.74 5.99
N PRO A 104 -5.77 9.63 6.97
CA PRO A 104 -5.63 9.25 8.38
C PRO A 104 -6.80 8.45 8.95
N GLU A 105 -7.97 8.53 8.33
CA GLU A 105 -9.19 7.81 8.70
C GLU A 105 -9.23 6.40 8.09
N LEU A 106 -8.42 6.12 7.07
CA LEU A 106 -8.38 4.81 6.42
C LEU A 106 -7.36 3.88 7.07
N ARG A 107 -7.71 2.60 7.10
CA ARG A 107 -6.80 1.52 7.46
C ARG A 107 -6.63 0.58 6.28
N PHE A 108 -5.38 0.32 5.91
CA PHE A 108 -5.07 -0.72 4.96
C PHE A 108 -5.13 -2.06 5.68
N GLU A 109 -5.99 -2.96 5.18
CA GLU A 109 -6.23 -4.27 5.77
C GLU A 109 -5.54 -5.38 4.98
N VAL A 110 -4.89 -6.29 5.71
CA VAL A 110 -4.40 -7.55 5.16
C VAL A 110 -4.99 -8.68 5.96
N LEU A 111 -5.85 -9.48 5.33
CA LEU A 111 -6.42 -10.67 5.94
C LEU A 111 -5.44 -11.83 5.78
N ARG A 112 -5.09 -12.47 6.89
CA ARG A 112 -4.27 -13.67 6.95
C ARG A 112 -5.17 -14.84 7.36
N ALA A 113 -5.40 -15.76 6.44
CA ALA A 113 -6.11 -17.00 6.71
C ALA A 113 -5.23 -17.99 7.49
N PRO A 114 -5.81 -18.99 8.19
CA PRO A 114 -5.05 -19.97 8.96
C PRO A 114 -4.06 -20.77 8.12
N ASN A 115 -4.38 -21.00 6.84
CA ASN A 115 -3.54 -21.69 5.86
C ASN A 115 -2.43 -20.80 5.26
N GLY A 116 -2.30 -19.55 5.73
CA GLY A 116 -1.34 -18.58 5.22
C GLY A 116 -1.74 -17.92 3.89
N ALA A 117 -2.96 -18.16 3.38
CA ALA A 117 -3.49 -17.39 2.26
C ALA A 117 -3.75 -15.95 2.70
N VAL A 118 -3.33 -14.99 1.88
CA VAL A 118 -3.52 -13.57 2.14
C VAL A 118 -4.56 -13.01 1.19
N TRP A 119 -5.61 -12.43 1.75
CA TRP A 119 -6.65 -11.73 0.99
C TRP A 119 -6.47 -10.24 1.24
N ASN A 120 -6.23 -9.49 0.17
CA ASN A 120 -6.19 -8.03 0.22
C ASN A 120 -7.60 -7.52 -0.08
N MET A 121 -8.41 -7.40 0.98
CA MET A 121 -9.60 -6.55 0.90
C MET A 121 -9.07 -5.12 1.00
N GLY A 122 -9.50 -4.21 0.12
CA GLY A 122 -9.15 -2.80 0.24
C GLY A 122 -9.58 -2.21 1.59
N ALA A 123 -9.49 -0.88 1.76
CA ALA A 123 -9.97 -0.25 2.98
C ALA A 123 -11.40 -0.73 3.30
N PRO A 124 -11.66 -1.28 4.51
CA PRO A 124 -13.00 -1.72 4.86
C PRO A 124 -13.96 -0.53 4.72
N PRO A 125 -15.21 -0.74 4.25
CA PRO A 125 -16.23 0.27 4.42
C PRO A 125 -16.35 0.51 5.93
N MET A 126 -16.04 1.73 6.36
CA MET A 126 -16.41 2.19 7.69
C MET A 126 -17.93 2.16 7.76
N LEU A 127 -18.48 1.13 8.40
CA LEU A 127 -19.83 1.06 8.94
C LEU A 127 -19.75 0.36 10.30
#